data_AF-A0A946CTW8-F1
#
_entry.id   AF-A0A946CTW8-F1
#
_cell.length_a   1.000
_cell.length_b   1.000
_cell.length_c   1.000
_cell.angle_alpha   90.00
_cell.angle_beta   90.00
_cell.angle_gamma   90.00
#
_symmetry.space_group_name_H-M   'P 1'
#
loop_
_entity.id
_entity.type
_entity.pdbx_description
1 polymer ?
#
loop_
_entity_poly.entity_id
_entity_poly.type
_entity_poly.pdbx_seq_one_letter_code
_entity_poly.pdbx_strand_id
1 'polypeptide(L)' 'MKKILLLLTLMVFNSASAESIETLLTEGYEIKSAATVAAGGMYFILQNGPNAYFCPALDPSKVMDCRKVKAGNNK' A
#
# COMPACT_ATOMS: atom_id res chain seq x y z
N MET A 1 -5.56 -42.90 23.34
CA MET A 1 -4.43 -42.52 22.45
C MET A 1 -4.68 -41.09 21.97
N LYS A 2 -3.85 -40.13 22.40
CA LYS A 2 -4.01 -38.69 22.16
C LYS A 2 -3.50 -38.35 20.76
N LYS A 3 -4.37 -37.90 19.85
CA LYS A 3 -3.97 -37.30 18.57
C LYS A 3 -3.79 -35.81 18.80
N ILE A 4 -2.54 -35.38 19.03
CA ILE A 4 -2.18 -33.97 19.11
C ILE A 4 -2.09 -33.47 17.67
N LEU A 5 -3.14 -32.79 17.22
CA LEU A 5 -3.16 -32.11 15.94
C LEU A 5 -2.50 -30.74 16.13
N LEU A 6 -1.19 -30.68 15.90
CA LEU A 6 -0.44 -29.43 15.84
C LEU A 6 -0.70 -28.79 14.47
N LEU A 7 -1.70 -27.92 14.39
CA LEU A 7 -1.85 -27.00 13.26
C LEU A 7 -0.72 -25.97 13.37
N LEU A 8 0.32 -26.16 12.56
CA LEU A 8 1.34 -25.16 12.32
C LEU A 8 0.66 -24.02 11.53
N THR A 9 0.25 -22.98 12.24
CA THR A 9 -0.25 -21.75 11.64
C THR A 9 0.87 -21.14 10.80
N LEU A 10 0.70 -21.16 9.47
CA LEU A 10 1.52 -20.38 8.54
C LEU A 10 1.44 -18.91 8.95
N MET A 11 2.45 -18.44 9.67
CA MET A 11 2.73 -17.02 9.76
C MET A 11 3.28 -16.60 8.40
N VAL A 12 2.37 -16.26 7.49
CA VAL A 12 2.71 -15.50 6.28
C VAL A 12 3.06 -14.11 6.78
N PHE A 13 4.35 -13.89 7.04
CA PHE A 13 4.90 -12.56 7.22
C PHE A 13 4.70 -11.85 5.88
N ASN A 14 3.58 -11.14 5.77
CA ASN A 14 3.26 -10.29 4.62
C ASN A 14 4.24 -9.11 4.71
N SER A 15 5.46 -9.34 4.21
CA SER A 15 6.47 -8.32 3.99
C SER A 15 5.79 -7.18 3.25
N ALA A 16 5.79 -5.99 3.85
CA ALA A 16 5.36 -4.76 3.20
C ALA A 16 6.33 -4.50 2.05
N SER A 17 6.12 -5.19 0.93
CA SER A 17 6.85 -4.99 -0.30
C SER A 17 6.54 -3.57 -0.77
N ALA A 18 7.59 -2.82 -1.05
CA ALA A 18 7.49 -1.62 -1.85
C ALA A 18 6.77 -1.98 -3.17
N GLU A 19 5.66 -1.31 -3.45
CA GLU A 19 4.90 -1.49 -4.69
C GLU A 19 5.00 -0.22 -5.54
N SER A 20 5.01 -0.35 -6.87
CA SER A 20 4.94 0.81 -7.76
C SER A 20 3.49 1.26 -7.95
N ILE A 21 3.29 2.52 -8.36
CA ILE A 21 1.96 3.03 -8.71
C ILE A 21 1.36 2.18 -9.84
N GLU A 22 2.13 1.80 -10.87
CA GLU A 22 1.57 1.01 -11.98
C GLU A 22 1.06 -0.36 -11.53
N THR A 23 1.77 -1.03 -10.62
CA THR A 23 1.32 -2.31 -10.06
C THR A 23 0.02 -2.11 -9.29
N LEU A 24 -0.04 -1.13 -8.39
CA LEU A 24 -1.23 -0.86 -7.59
C LEU A 24 -2.44 -0.50 -8.46
N LEU A 25 -2.25 0.28 -9.53
CA LEU A 25 -3.31 0.59 -10.49
C LEU A 25 -3.79 -0.67 -11.23
N THR A 26 -2.87 -1.57 -11.60
CA THR A 26 -3.19 -2.86 -12.26
C THR A 26 -3.96 -3.79 -11.32
N GLU A 27 -3.65 -3.76 -10.02
CA GLU A 27 -4.36 -4.49 -8.97
C GLU A 27 -5.72 -3.87 -8.58
N GLY A 28 -6.11 -2.76 -9.21
CA GLY A 28 -7.41 -2.12 -9.00
C GLY A 28 -7.46 -1.13 -7.84
N TYR A 29 -6.31 -0.66 -7.34
CA TYR A 29 -6.29 0.50 -6.46
C TYR A 29 -6.56 1.78 -7.26
N GLU A 30 -7.32 2.70 -6.67
CA GLU A 30 -7.67 3.97 -7.30
C GLU A 30 -6.95 5.12 -6.61
N ILE A 31 -6.51 6.12 -7.38
CA ILE A 31 -5.99 7.37 -6.83
C ILE A 31 -7.13 8.15 -6.16
N LYS A 32 -7.11 8.23 -4.82
CA LYS A 32 -8.08 8.99 -4.02
C LYS A 32 -7.61 10.40 -3.71
N SER A 33 -6.31 10.65 -3.72
CA SER A 33 -5.77 11.98 -3.48
C SER A 33 -4.42 12.14 -4.17
N ALA A 34 -4.13 13.35 -4.62
CA ALA A 34 -2.82 13.76 -5.11
C ALA A 34 -2.54 15.16 -4.56
N ALA A 35 -1.35 15.38 -4.00
CA ALA A 35 -0.98 16.69 -3.49
C ALA A 35 0.52 16.95 -3.65
N THR A 36 0.85 18.21 -3.86
CA THR A 36 2.22 18.71 -3.86
C THR A 36 2.64 19.07 -2.43
N VAL A 37 3.86 18.69 -2.06
CA VAL A 37 4.46 19.07 -0.77
C VAL A 37 5.27 20.35 -0.94
N ALA A 38 5.34 21.17 0.12
CA ALA A 38 6.02 22.46 0.09
C ALA A 38 7.51 22.40 -0.33
N ALA A 39 8.15 21.24 -0.18
CA ALA A 39 9.53 20.99 -0.63
C ALA A 39 9.67 20.72 -2.14
N GLY A 40 8.60 20.84 -2.92
CA GLY A 40 8.60 20.67 -4.38
C GLY A 40 8.34 19.24 -4.88
N GLY A 41 8.04 18.29 -3.99
CA GLY A 41 7.61 16.94 -4.36
C GLY A 41 6.09 16.83 -4.53
N MET A 42 5.62 15.65 -4.91
CA MET A 42 4.22 15.26 -5.00
C MET A 42 4.02 13.92 -4.28
N TYR A 43 2.79 13.61 -3.89
CA TYR A 43 2.43 12.26 -3.49
C TYR A 43 1.04 11.90 -3.98
N PHE A 44 0.81 10.60 -4.10
CA PHE A 44 -0.48 10.00 -4.41
C PHE A 44 -0.92 9.11 -3.26
N ILE A 45 -2.22 9.10 -2.98
CA ILE A 45 -2.87 8.12 -2.12
C ILE A 45 -3.68 7.20 -3.00
N LEU A 46 -3.32 5.92 -3.03
CA LEU A 46 -4.04 4.87 -3.73
C LEU A 46 -4.85 4.06 -2.73
N GLN A 47 -6.10 3.72 -3.02
CA GLN A 47 -6.96 2.97 -2.11
C GLN A 47 -7.79 1.91 -2.85
N ASN A 48 -7.88 0.72 -2.25
CA ASN A 48 -8.78 -0.36 -2.63
C ASN A 48 -9.43 -0.93 -1.37
N GLY A 49 -10.72 -0.59 -1.16
CA GLY A 49 -11.45 -0.93 0.05
C GLY A 49 -10.75 -0.44 1.32
N PRO A 50 -10.41 -1.33 2.28
CA PRO A 50 -9.74 -0.96 3.53
C PRO A 50 -8.21 -0.80 3.40
N ASN A 51 -7.63 -1.07 2.23
CA ASN A 51 -6.19 -0.95 2.00
C ASN A 51 -5.88 0.39 1.34
N ALA A 52 -4.86 1.08 1.82
CA ALA A 52 -4.36 2.31 1.22
C ALA A 52 -2.83 2.30 1.11
N TYR A 53 -2.31 3.00 0.12
CA TYR A 53 -0.89 3.19 -0.13
C TYR A 53 -0.58 4.67 -0.30
N PHE A 54 0.54 5.10 0.26
CA PHE A 54 1.14 6.42 0.04
C PHE A 54 2.31 6.25 -0.92
N CYS A 55 2.26 6.93 -2.06
CA CYS A 55 3.27 6.86 -3.11
C CYS A 55 3.89 8.25 -3.30
N PRO A 56 5.09 8.52 -2.76
CA PRO A 56 5.78 9.77 -3.01
C PRO A 56 6.30 9.82 -4.46
N ALA A 57 6.26 10.99 -5.08
CA ALA A 57 6.82 11.27 -6.39
C ALA A 57 7.66 12.54 -6.31
N LEU A 58 8.97 12.45 -6.54
CA LEU A 58 9.84 13.63 -6.51
C LEU A 58 9.63 14.52 -7.74
N ASP A 59 9.24 13.90 -8.86
CA ASP A 59 8.71 14.53 -10.07
C ASP A 59 7.73 13.54 -10.73
N PRO A 60 6.87 13.96 -11.68
CA PRO A 60 5.86 13.09 -12.31
C PRO A 60 6.43 11.84 -12.99
N SER A 61 7.72 11.85 -13.33
CA SER A 61 8.45 10.77 -13.99
C SER A 61 9.26 9.92 -13.00
N LYS A 62 9.34 10.30 -11.72
CA LYS A 62 10.09 9.58 -10.67
C LYS A 62 9.19 9.28 -9.48
N VAL A 63 8.30 8.31 -9.70
CA VAL A 63 7.50 7.69 -8.66
C VAL A 63 8.43 6.82 -7.80
N MET A 64 8.44 7.08 -6.50
CA MET A 64 9.15 6.27 -5.52
C MET A 64 8.25 5.16 -4.98
N ASP A 65 8.86 4.18 -4.34
CA ASP A 65 8.19 3.04 -3.71
C ASP A 65 6.98 3.46 -2.86
N CYS A 66 5.82 2.89 -3.19
CA CYS A 66 4.61 3.06 -2.41
C CYS A 66 4.71 2.30 -1.10
N ARG A 67 4.30 2.94 -0.01
CA ARG A 67 4.21 2.32 1.31
C ARG A 67 2.76 2.14 1.72
N LYS A 68 2.44 0.96 2.25
CA LYS A 68 1.12 0.69 2.81
C LYS A 68 0.85 1.62 4.00
N VAL A 69 -0.31 2.27 3.99
CA VAL A 69 -0.78 3.14 5.07
C VAL A 69 -2.15 2.68 5.54
N LYS A 70 -2.53 3.08 6.76
CA LYS A 70 -3.88 2.81 7.27
C LYS A 70 -4.87 3.65 6.45
N ALA A 71 -5.82 3.01 5.77
CA ALA A 71 -6.93 3.73 5.15
C ALA A 71 -7.68 4.50 6.25
N GLY A 72 -7.96 5.78 6.02
CA GLY A 72 -8.83 6.53 6.92
C GLY A 72 -10.17 5.82 7.02
N ASN A 73 -10.65 5.56 8.23
CA ASN A 73 -12.04 5.15 8.43
C ASN A 73 -12.88 6.38 8.05
N ASN A 74 -13.33 6.45 6.78
CA ASN A 74 -14.45 7.29 6.42
C ASN A 74 -15.69 6.64 7.04
N LYS A 75 -15.90 6.93 8.32
CA LYS A 75 -17.08 6.54 9.07
C LYS A 75 -18.15 7.60 8.90
#